data_AF-A0AA95LCX0-F1
#
_entry.id   AF-A0AA95LCX0-F1
#
_cell.length_a   1.000
_cell.length_b   1.000
_cell.length_c   1.000
_cell.angle_alpha   90.00
_cell.angle_beta   90.00
_cell.angle_gamma   90.00
#
_symmetry.space_group_name_H-M   'P 1'
#
loop_
_entity.id
_entity.type
_entity.pdbx_description
1 polymer ?
#
loop_
_entity_poly.entity_id
_entity_poly.type
_entity_poly.pdbx_seq_one_letter_code
_entity_poly.pdbx_strand_id
1 'polypeptide(L)'
;MDNCLATVNLELAKEWCQEKNGNLTIYDVTRSSGKQVWWKCTKGHEWTAKISSRNKGNGCPYCSGKKVCKDNSLETVDPILAEQRHPAKNSLTPKEVTAHYGKKSMVGM
;
A
#
# COMPACT_ATOMS: atom_id res chain seq x y z
N MET A 1 -10.22 30.85 -3.06
CA MET A 1 -9.35 30.20 -2.05
C MET A 1 -9.69 28.72 -2.11
N ASP A 2 -8.99 28.02 -2.98
CA ASP A 2 -9.45 26.73 -3.51
C ASP A 2 -8.75 25.59 -2.75
N ASN A 3 -9.48 24.97 -1.82
CA ASN A 3 -8.97 23.87 -0.99
C ASN A 3 -9.30 22.48 -1.58
N CYS A 4 -9.70 22.44 -2.85
CA CYS A 4 -10.03 21.21 -3.55
C CYS A 4 -8.76 20.38 -3.82
N LEU A 5 -8.86 19.06 -3.75
CA LEU A 5 -7.71 18.17 -3.86
C LEU A 5 -6.95 18.35 -5.19
N ALA A 6 -7.68 18.57 -6.28
CA ALA A 6 -7.12 18.77 -7.62
C ALA A 6 -6.18 19.98 -7.75
N THR A 7 -6.49 21.08 -7.07
CA THR A 7 -5.70 22.32 -7.11
C THR A 7 -4.44 22.27 -6.25
N VAL A 8 -4.39 21.32 -5.31
CA VAL A 8 -3.34 21.26 -4.29
C VAL A 8 -2.31 20.18 -4.60
N ASN A 9 -2.74 19.07 -5.19
CA ASN A 9 -1.88 17.92 -5.38
C ASN A 9 -2.20 17.19 -6.68
N LEU A 10 -1.58 17.67 -7.77
CA LEU A 10 -1.63 17.07 -9.10
C LEU A 10 -1.13 15.63 -9.12
N GLU A 11 -0.21 15.24 -8.23
CA GLU A 11 0.28 13.87 -8.17
C GLU A 11 -0.79 12.91 -7.64
N LEU A 12 -1.56 13.32 -6.62
CA LEU A 12 -2.69 12.53 -6.14
C LEU A 12 -3.82 12.44 -7.17
N ALA A 13 -4.02 13.48 -7.98
CA ALA A 13 -5.00 13.43 -9.06
C ALA A 13 -4.66 12.34 -10.10
N LYS A 14 -3.37 12.11 -10.39
CA LYS A 14 -2.92 11.02 -11.28
C LYS A 14 -3.23 9.63 -10.72
N GLU A 15 -3.35 9.51 -9.41
CA GLU A 15 -3.64 8.24 -8.74
C GLU A 15 -5.14 8.03 -8.47
N TRP A 16 -6.01 8.96 -8.87
CA TRP A 16 -7.45 8.84 -8.66
C TRP A 16 -8.07 7.80 -9.60
N CYS A 17 -8.86 6.87 -9.05
CA CYS A 17 -9.57 5.86 -9.85
C CYS A 17 -11.02 6.30 -10.11
N GLN A 18 -11.25 7.07 -11.18
CA GLN A 18 -12.59 7.62 -11.49
C GLN A 18 -13.64 6.52 -11.67
N GLU A 19 -13.29 5.44 -12.38
CA GLU A 19 -14.18 4.31 -12.68
C GLU A 19 -14.79 3.69 -11.42
N LYS A 20 -14.06 3.69 -10.29
CA LYS A 20 -14.50 3.10 -9.03
C LYS A 20 -15.07 4.11 -8.04
N ASN A 21 -14.85 5.40 -8.26
CA ASN A 21 -15.37 6.47 -7.41
C ASN A 21 -16.72 7.02 -7.91
N GLY A 22 -17.20 6.53 -9.07
CA GLY A 22 -18.52 6.85 -9.61
C GLY A 22 -18.66 8.33 -9.93
N ASN A 23 -19.66 8.98 -9.34
CA ASN A 23 -19.92 10.41 -9.54
C ASN A 23 -19.01 11.32 -8.71
N LEU A 24 -18.21 10.77 -7.78
CA LEU A 24 -17.29 11.56 -6.99
C LEU A 24 -16.08 11.94 -7.84
N THR A 25 -15.81 13.23 -8.00
CA THR A 25 -14.62 13.72 -8.69
C THR A 25 -13.57 14.23 -7.71
N ILE A 26 -12.33 14.38 -8.19
CA ILE A 26 -11.24 15.02 -7.45
C ILE A 26 -11.52 16.48 -7.09
N TYR A 27 -12.50 17.12 -7.74
CA TYR A 27 -12.89 18.51 -7.51
C TYR A 27 -13.94 18.62 -6.39
N ASP A 28 -14.71 17.56 -6.14
CA ASP A 28 -15.77 17.51 -5.13
C ASP A 28 -15.25 17.25 -3.70
N VAL A 29 -13.94 17.05 -3.55
CA VAL A 29 -13.33 16.64 -2.29
C VAL A 29 -12.19 17.55 -1.86
N THR A 30 -12.13 17.80 -0.56
CA THR A 30 -11.05 18.58 0.07
C THR A 30 -9.87 17.71 0.44
N ARG A 31 -8.67 18.30 0.49
CA ARG A 31 -7.42 17.58 0.84
C ARG A 31 -7.46 16.89 2.21
N SER A 32 -8.23 17.45 3.15
CA SER A 32 -8.35 16.97 4.53
C SER A 32 -9.54 16.03 4.73
N SER A 33 -10.26 15.69 3.66
CA SER A 33 -11.43 14.84 3.74
C SER A 33 -11.11 13.47 4.35
N GLY A 34 -11.97 13.03 5.27
CA GLY A 34 -11.95 11.69 5.84
C GLY A 34 -12.54 10.63 4.90
N LYS A 35 -13.09 11.02 3.74
CA LYS A 35 -13.69 10.10 2.77
C LYS A 35 -12.64 9.12 2.27
N GLN A 36 -13.04 7.85 2.24
CA GLN A 36 -12.27 6.76 1.67
C GLN A 36 -12.68 6.58 0.21
N VAL A 37 -11.70 6.63 -0.67
CA VAL A 37 -11.89 6.56 -2.13
C VAL A 37 -10.90 5.55 -2.71
N TRP A 38 -11.15 5.14 -3.94
CA TRP A 38 -10.28 4.26 -4.69
C TRP A 38 -9.15 5.02 -5.36
N TRP A 39 -7.95 4.47 -5.20
CA TRP A 39 -6.71 4.95 -5.79
C TRP A 39 -6.08 3.85 -6.64
N LYS A 40 -5.32 4.27 -7.66
CA LYS A 40 -4.56 3.40 -8.54
C LYS A 40 -3.18 4.00 -8.77
N CYS A 41 -2.11 3.29 -8.44
CA CYS A 41 -0.75 3.76 -8.71
C CYS A 41 -0.37 3.50 -10.17
N THR A 42 0.76 4.07 -10.60
CA THR A 42 1.33 3.87 -11.94
C THR A 42 1.67 2.42 -12.26
N LYS A 43 1.92 1.58 -11.23
CA LYS A 43 2.11 0.12 -11.39
C LYS A 43 0.81 -0.66 -11.54
N GLY A 44 -0.34 0.02 -11.53
CA GLY A 44 -1.66 -0.59 -11.69
C GLY A 44 -2.25 -1.18 -10.41
N HIS A 45 -1.60 -1.04 -9.26
CA HIS A 45 -2.18 -1.51 -8.00
C HIS A 45 -3.36 -0.63 -7.59
N GLU A 46 -4.46 -1.26 -7.18
CA GLU A 46 -5.67 -0.57 -6.75
C GLU A 46 -5.89 -0.77 -5.25
N TRP A 47 -6.14 0.31 -4.51
CA TRP A 47 -6.44 0.25 -3.08
C TRP A 47 -7.38 1.37 -2.65
N THR A 48 -8.01 1.17 -1.50
CA THR A 48 -8.81 2.20 -0.84
C THR A 48 -8.00 2.90 0.25
N ALA A 49 -8.10 4.23 0.30
CA ALA A 49 -7.48 5.03 1.35
C ALA A 49 -8.23 6.35 1.57
N LYS A 50 -8.12 6.91 2.78
CA LYS A 50 -8.65 8.24 3.10
C LYS A 50 -7.87 9.32 2.35
N ILE A 51 -8.57 10.32 1.82
CA ILE A 51 -7.96 11.46 1.11
C ILE A 51 -6.95 12.20 2.01
N SER A 52 -7.34 12.49 3.25
CA SER A 52 -6.44 13.07 4.25
C SER A 52 -5.17 12.24 4.51
N SER A 53 -5.24 10.91 4.44
CA SER A 53 -4.08 10.04 4.63
C SER A 53 -3.13 10.13 3.44
N ARG A 54 -3.68 10.15 2.21
CA ARG A 54 -2.92 10.36 0.98
C ARG A 54 -2.23 11.70 0.94
N ASN A 55 -2.94 12.76 1.32
CA ASN A 55 -2.41 14.12 1.37
C ASN A 55 -1.27 14.27 2.40
N LYS A 56 -1.18 13.38 3.41
CA LYS A 56 -0.06 13.30 4.35
C LYS A 56 1.16 12.52 3.81
N GLY A 57 1.10 12.02 2.57
CA GLY A 57 2.20 11.28 1.93
C GLY A 57 2.10 9.75 2.02
N ASN A 58 0.98 9.19 2.49
CA ASN A 58 0.82 7.73 2.53
C ASN A 58 0.56 7.17 1.12
N GLY A 59 1.61 6.65 0.48
CA GLY A 59 1.59 6.09 -0.87
C GLY A 59 0.93 4.70 -0.99
N CYS A 60 1.13 4.06 -2.14
CA CYS A 60 0.59 2.73 -2.42
C CYS A 60 1.09 1.68 -1.38
N PRO A 61 0.19 0.93 -0.71
CA PRO A 61 0.58 -0.06 0.28
C PRO A 61 1.32 -1.26 -0.34
N TYR A 62 1.08 -1.55 -1.61
CA TYR A 62 1.77 -2.63 -2.32
C TYR A 62 3.19 -2.23 -2.71
N CYS A 63 3.37 -1.02 -3.28
CA CYS A 63 4.70 -0.48 -3.59
C CYS A 63 5.59 -0.31 -2.35
N SER A 64 5.00 -0.04 -1.19
CA SER A 64 5.73 0.12 0.08
C SER A 64 5.92 -1.19 0.85
N GLY A 65 5.52 -2.35 0.28
CA GLY A 65 5.65 -3.65 0.93
C GLY A 65 4.75 -3.87 2.14
N LYS A 66 3.80 -2.96 2.39
CA LYS A 66 2.81 -3.07 3.48
C LYS A 66 1.67 -4.04 3.15
N LYS A 67 1.45 -4.33 1.86
CA LYS A 67 0.51 -5.35 1.36
C LYS A 67 1.19 -6.23 0.30
N VAL A 68 0.88 -7.52 0.34
CA VAL A 68 1.36 -8.51 -0.64
C VAL A 68 0.57 -8.37 -1.94
N CYS A 69 1.26 -8.45 -3.08
CA CYS A 69 0.68 -8.52 -4.42
C CYS A 69 1.56 -9.43 -5.29
N LYS A 70 1.10 -9.74 -6.52
CA LYS A 70 1.84 -10.60 -7.47
C LYS A 70 3.28 -10.11 -7.72
N ASP A 71 3.51 -8.81 -7.66
CA ASP A 71 4.83 -8.19 -7.87
C ASP A 71 5.76 -8.24 -6.64
N ASN A 72 5.26 -8.60 -5.46
CA ASN A 72 6.02 -8.64 -4.21
C ASN A 72 5.70 -9.90 -3.37
N SER A 73 5.22 -10.96 -4.03
CA SER A 73 5.05 -12.28 -3.42
C SER A 73 6.40 -12.97 -3.34
N LEU A 74 6.64 -13.69 -2.24
CA LEU A 74 7.88 -14.45 -2.01
C LEU A 74 8.14 -15.52 -3.08
N GLU A 75 7.10 -15.92 -3.83
CA GLU A 75 7.22 -16.80 -5.00
C GLU A 75 8.05 -16.19 -6.15
N THR A 76 8.11 -14.86 -6.24
CA THR A 76 8.76 -14.16 -7.37
C THR A 76 10.13 -13.59 -7.02
N VAL A 77 10.46 -13.46 -5.73
CA VAL A 77 11.65 -12.72 -5.29
C VAL A 77 12.84 -13.63 -4.98
N ASP A 78 12.61 -14.89 -4.59
CA ASP A 78 13.75 -15.79 -4.28
C ASP A 78 13.37 -17.29 -4.35
N PRO A 79 13.69 -18.02 -5.44
CA PRO A 79 13.44 -19.46 -5.53
C PRO A 79 14.26 -20.30 -4.53
N ILE A 80 15.26 -19.73 -3.83
CA ILE A 80 16.14 -20.47 -2.90
C ILE A 80 15.59 -20.44 -1.45
N LEU A 81 14.66 -19.54 -1.12
CA LEU A 81 14.08 -19.43 0.23
C LEU A 81 12.91 -20.40 0.50
N ALA A 82 12.61 -21.32 -0.41
CA ALA A 82 11.60 -22.36 -0.20
C ALA A 82 12.11 -23.54 0.66
N GLU A 83 13.42 -23.73 0.76
CA GLU A 83 14.01 -24.99 1.25
C GLU A 83 14.38 -25.01 2.74
N GLN A 84 14.29 -23.87 3.45
CA GLN A 84 14.59 -23.82 4.90
C GLN A 84 13.36 -23.99 5.82
N ARG A 85 12.31 -24.67 5.33
CA ARG A 85 11.15 -25.01 6.18
C ARG A 85 11.50 -26.12 7.16
N HIS A 86 11.84 -25.76 8.39
CA HIS A 86 11.86 -26.69 9.52
C HIS A 86 10.42 -27.09 9.88
N PRO A 87 10.07 -28.39 9.95
CA PRO A 87 8.68 -28.87 10.06
C PRO A 87 8.07 -28.80 11.48
N ALA A 88 8.75 -28.22 12.46
CA ALA A 88 8.25 -28.17 13.84
C ALA A 88 8.21 -26.74 14.35
N LYS A 89 6.99 -26.25 14.62
CA LYS A 89 6.61 -24.93 15.18
C LYS A 89 6.34 -23.83 14.16
N ASN A 90 5.19 -23.92 13.48
CA ASN A 90 4.20 -22.83 13.51
C ASN A 90 2.87 -23.30 12.90
N SER A 91 1.85 -23.54 13.71
CA SER A 91 0.45 -23.66 13.24
C SER A 91 -0.15 -22.27 13.01
N LEU A 92 0.52 -21.44 12.22
CA LEU A 92 -0.01 -20.14 11.79
C LEU A 92 -0.18 -20.14 10.28
N THR A 93 -1.37 -19.74 9.86
CA THR A 93 -1.81 -19.73 8.48
C THR A 93 -0.99 -18.70 7.67
N PRO A 94 -0.66 -18.97 6.38
CA PRO A 94 0.27 -18.12 5.60
C PRO A 94 -0.19 -16.70 5.23
N LYS A 95 -1.22 -16.14 5.89
CA LYS A 95 -1.85 -14.87 5.47
C LYS A 95 -1.35 -13.62 6.20
N GLU A 96 -0.44 -13.73 7.17
CA GLU A 96 -0.14 -12.61 8.08
C GLU A 96 1.34 -12.38 8.41
N VAL A 97 2.27 -12.49 7.45
CA VAL A 97 3.66 -12.06 7.70
C VAL A 97 4.24 -11.29 6.52
N THR A 98 4.51 -9.99 6.71
CA THR A 98 5.30 -9.15 5.80
C THR A 98 6.79 -9.21 6.17
N ALA A 99 7.66 -9.26 5.16
CA ALA A 99 9.09 -9.58 5.25
C ALA A 99 10.00 -8.48 5.86
N HIS A 100 9.50 -7.62 6.75
CA HIS A 100 10.29 -6.53 7.32
C HIS A 100 10.31 -6.54 8.84
N TYR A 101 10.79 -7.64 9.42
CA TYR A 101 11.37 -7.60 10.76
C TYR A 101 12.71 -8.31 10.75
N GLY A 102 13.73 -7.54 10.34
CA GLY A 102 15.13 -7.93 10.46
C GLY A 102 15.47 -8.13 11.94
N LYS A 103 15.82 -9.36 12.30
CA LYS A 103 16.46 -9.71 13.55
C LYS A 103 17.82 -9.00 13.58
N LYS A 104 18.00 -8.02 14.46
CA LYS A 104 19.34 -7.69 14.98
C LYS A 104 19.52 -8.51 16.25
N SER A 105 20.18 -9.66 16.11
CA SER A 105 20.83 -10.35 17.23
C SER A 105 22.34 -10.19 17.07
N MET A 106 23.03 -10.17 18.22
CA MET A 106 24.49 -10.08 18.45
C MET A 106 24.99 -8.62 18.48
N VAL A 107 25.63 -8.11 19.54
CA VAL A 107 26.69 -8.69 20.39
C VAL A 107 26.65 -8.07 21.80
N GLY A 108 27.15 -8.80 22.80
CA GLY A 108 27.51 -8.27 24.12
C GLY A 108 28.17 -9.37 24.95
N MET A 109 29.46 -9.17 25.25
CA MET A 109 30.38 -10.06 25.99
C MET A 109 29.92 -10.36 27.41
#